data_AF-A0A9P0GM17-F1
#
_entry.id   AF-A0A9P0GM17-F1
#
_cell.length_a   1.000
_cell.length_b   1.000
_cell.length_c   1.000
_cell.angle_alpha   90.00
_cell.angle_beta   90.00
_cell.angle_gamma   90.00
#
_symmetry.space_group_name_H-M   'P 1'
#
loop_
_entity.id
_entity.type
_entity.pdbx_description
1 polymer ?
#
loop_
_entity_poly.entity_id
_entity_poly.type
_entity_poly.pdbx_seq_one_letter_code
_entity_poly.pdbx_strand_id
1 'polypeptide(L)'
;MNIQAPSKWTTVLRNARVHPKPYYVVPISYRDILDGKSLAVPKKVKTSQGLEIKITDITRAKFDKSSINKFVVFTNYDLESEGHEVAFPEKRIELIPRAYNSELPINKKKLNNLLDLCKSLKIKKQYHAEYLALQSSNTEPDALPETDMEDNLE
;
A
#
# COMPACT_ATOMS: atom_id res chain seq x y z
N MET A 1 -16.30 8.47 5.25
CA MET A 1 -16.39 7.04 4.85
C MET A 1 -16.45 6.21 6.12
N ASN A 2 -17.59 5.57 6.43
CA ASN A 2 -17.74 4.81 7.67
C ASN A 2 -17.16 3.40 7.50
N ILE A 3 -15.99 3.14 8.10
CA ILE A 3 -15.43 1.80 8.17
C ILE A 3 -16.25 1.00 9.18
N GLN A 4 -17.20 0.19 8.69
CA GLN A 4 -17.96 -0.74 9.52
C GLN A 4 -17.17 -2.03 9.69
N ALA A 5 -16.55 -2.21 10.86
CA ALA A 5 -15.96 -3.48 11.24
C ALA A 5 -17.02 -4.32 11.98
N PRO A 6 -17.35 -5.54 11.51
CA PRO A 6 -18.22 -6.44 12.26
C PRO A 6 -17.59 -6.75 13.63
N SER A 7 -18.37 -6.61 14.70
CA SER A 7 -17.96 -7.09 16.02
C SER A 7 -17.49 -8.56 15.91
N LYS A 8 -16.39 -8.92 16.60
CA LYS A 8 -15.80 -10.28 16.70
C LYS A 8 -14.81 -10.74 15.60
N TRP A 9 -14.24 -9.84 14.79
CA TRP A 9 -13.13 -10.21 13.89
C TRP A 9 -11.97 -10.94 14.58
N THR A 10 -11.64 -10.56 15.81
CA THR A 10 -10.61 -11.25 16.63
C THR A 10 -10.92 -12.73 16.87
N THR A 11 -12.21 -13.09 16.97
CA THR A 11 -12.64 -14.48 17.13
C THR A 11 -12.51 -15.25 15.82
N VAL A 12 -12.88 -14.64 14.69
CA VAL A 12 -12.72 -15.24 13.36
C VAL A 12 -11.24 -15.47 13.05
N LEU A 13 -10.38 -14.49 13.29
CA LEU A 13 -8.94 -14.62 13.08
C LEU A 13 -8.32 -15.71 13.97
N ARG A 14 -8.72 -15.77 15.25
CA ARG A 14 -8.26 -16.83 16.16
C ARG A 14 -8.71 -18.21 15.69
N ASN A 15 -9.98 -18.36 15.29
CA ASN A 15 -10.50 -19.62 14.79
C ASN A 15 -9.80 -20.01 13.49
N ALA A 16 -9.59 -19.09 12.56
CA ALA A 16 -8.87 -19.36 11.32
C ALA A 16 -7.42 -19.82 11.54
N ARG A 17 -6.74 -19.32 12.60
CA ARG A 17 -5.39 -19.78 12.97
C ARG A 17 -5.35 -21.19 13.56
N VAL A 18 -6.33 -21.54 14.40
CA VAL A 18 -6.35 -22.84 15.13
C VAL A 18 -7.05 -23.93 14.33
N HIS A 19 -8.15 -23.58 13.66
CA HIS A 19 -9.01 -24.43 12.87
C HIS A 19 -9.26 -23.75 11.51
N PRO A 20 -8.32 -23.90 10.56
CA PRO A 20 -8.38 -23.17 9.30
C PRO A 20 -9.62 -23.51 8.48
N LYS A 21 -10.15 -24.74 8.54
CA LYS A 21 -11.43 -25.06 7.86
C LYS A 21 -12.63 -24.50 8.63
N PRO A 22 -13.63 -23.89 7.95
CA PRO A 22 -13.86 -23.84 6.50
C PRO A 22 -13.21 -22.62 5.80
N TYR A 23 -12.42 -21.81 6.51
CA TYR A 23 -11.78 -20.62 5.98
C TYR A 23 -10.67 -20.96 4.97
N TYR A 24 -10.50 -20.10 3.99
CA TYR A 24 -9.30 -20.10 3.14
C TYR A 24 -8.30 -19.12 3.75
N VAL A 25 -7.22 -19.64 4.32
CA VAL A 25 -6.17 -18.84 4.99
C VAL A 25 -4.92 -18.85 4.14
N VAL A 26 -4.52 -17.68 3.66
CA VAL A 26 -3.26 -17.48 2.93
C VAL A 26 -2.25 -16.88 3.90
N PRO A 27 -1.17 -17.59 4.27
CA PRO A 27 -0.08 -16.99 5.03
C PRO A 27 0.66 -15.98 4.13
N ILE A 28 0.86 -14.76 4.64
CA ILE A 28 1.58 -13.69 3.96
C ILE A 28 2.84 -13.38 4.77
N SER A 29 3.98 -13.32 4.09
CA SER A 29 5.26 -12.90 4.63
C SER A 29 5.62 -11.47 4.18
N TYR A 30 6.57 -10.83 4.87
CA TYR A 30 7.16 -9.55 4.43
C TYR A 30 7.75 -9.63 3.01
N ARG A 31 8.15 -10.84 2.57
CA ARG A 31 8.69 -11.09 1.23
C ARG A 31 7.65 -11.01 0.11
N ASP A 32 6.37 -11.12 0.47
CA ASP A 32 5.24 -11.12 -0.47
C ASP A 32 4.69 -9.70 -0.70
N ILE A 33 5.18 -8.72 0.06
CA ILE A 33 4.74 -7.33 -0.06
C ILE A 33 5.65 -6.60 -1.06
N LEU A 34 5.05 -6.08 -2.13
CA LEU A 34 5.74 -5.38 -3.22
C LEU A 34 5.61 -3.87 -3.05
N ASP A 35 6.64 -3.12 -3.48
CA ASP A 35 6.64 -1.66 -3.46
C ASP A 35 5.98 -1.10 -4.73
N GLY A 36 4.70 -0.75 -4.60
CA GLY A 36 3.92 -0.11 -5.64
C GLY A 36 4.33 1.31 -6.00
N LYS A 37 5.25 1.97 -5.26
CA LYS A 37 5.75 3.32 -5.63
C LYS A 37 6.41 3.33 -7.00
N SER A 38 7.03 2.22 -7.38
CA SER A 38 7.62 2.03 -8.71
C SER A 38 6.58 2.01 -9.84
N LEU A 39 5.32 1.68 -9.51
CA LEU A 39 4.16 1.69 -10.41
C LEU A 39 3.44 3.05 -10.43
N ALA A 40 3.91 4.04 -9.66
CA ALA A 40 3.23 5.32 -9.54
C ALA A 40 3.05 5.96 -10.92
N VAL A 41 1.79 6.27 -11.24
CA VAL A 41 1.42 6.98 -12.45
C VAL A 41 2.10 8.35 -12.41
N PRO A 42 2.78 8.78 -13.49
CA PRO A 42 3.43 10.09 -13.50
C PRO A 42 2.41 11.20 -13.28
N LYS A 43 2.69 12.19 -12.42
CA LYS A 43 1.75 13.29 -12.15
C LYS A 43 1.47 14.17 -13.38
N LYS A 44 2.39 14.16 -14.34
CA LYS A 44 2.34 14.92 -15.58
C LYS A 44 2.72 14.03 -16.76
N VAL A 45 2.12 14.30 -17.90
CA VAL A 45 2.46 13.68 -19.18
C VAL A 45 3.07 14.74 -20.10
N LYS A 46 4.08 14.36 -20.87
CA LYS A 46 4.70 15.21 -21.89
C LYS A 46 4.10 14.89 -23.25
N THR A 47 3.64 15.91 -23.94
CA THR A 47 3.15 15.78 -25.32
C THR A 47 4.33 15.67 -26.29
N SER A 48 4.08 15.18 -27.51
CA SER A 48 5.10 15.16 -28.57
C SER A 48 5.60 16.56 -28.97
N GLN A 49 4.87 17.62 -28.59
CA GLN A 49 5.23 19.03 -28.81
C GLN A 49 6.02 19.65 -27.63
N GLY A 50 6.31 18.87 -26.59
CA GLY A 50 7.07 19.32 -25.41
C GLY A 50 6.24 20.00 -24.32
N LEU A 51 4.91 20.06 -24.46
CA LEU A 51 4.01 20.61 -23.44
C LEU A 51 3.83 19.60 -22.29
N GLU A 52 3.85 20.09 -21.04
CA GLU A 52 3.55 19.28 -19.86
C GLU A 52 2.09 19.46 -19.43
N ILE A 53 1.31 18.38 -19.43
CA ILE A 53 -0.09 18.36 -19.00
C ILE A 53 -0.19 17.58 -17.68
N LYS A 54 -0.85 18.14 -16.67
CA LYS A 54 -1.12 17.39 -15.42
C LYS A 54 -2.23 16.37 -15.68
N ILE A 55 -2.11 15.18 -15.10
CA ILE A 55 -3.13 14.14 -15.28
C ILE A 55 -4.49 14.57 -14.73
N THR A 56 -4.52 15.38 -13.66
CA THR A 56 -5.74 15.95 -13.08
C THR A 56 -6.53 16.82 -14.04
N ASP A 57 -5.87 17.39 -15.04
CA ASP A 57 -6.46 18.34 -15.97
C ASP A 57 -6.97 17.63 -17.24
N ILE A 58 -6.74 16.33 -17.36
CA ILE A 58 -7.21 15.51 -18.47
C ILE A 58 -8.69 15.18 -18.24
N THR A 59 -9.53 15.61 -19.18
CA THR A 59 -10.98 15.35 -19.14
C THR A 59 -11.36 14.15 -19.99
N ARG A 60 -10.70 13.96 -21.14
CA ARG A 60 -10.94 12.87 -22.08
C ARG A 60 -9.63 12.33 -22.62
N ALA A 61 -9.60 11.03 -22.89
CA ALA A 61 -8.48 10.35 -23.54
C ALA A 61 -9.01 9.43 -24.65
N LYS A 62 -8.39 9.49 -25.82
CA LYS A 62 -8.70 8.66 -26.98
C LYS A 62 -7.53 7.73 -27.26
N PHE A 63 -7.83 6.44 -27.30
CA PHE A 63 -6.87 5.38 -27.60
C PHE A 63 -7.19 4.80 -28.97
N ASP A 64 -6.17 4.57 -29.79
CA ASP A 64 -6.31 3.89 -31.06
C ASP A 64 -5.60 2.54 -30.99
N LYS A 65 -6.29 1.48 -31.46
CA LYS A 65 -5.73 0.12 -31.52
C LYS A 65 -4.54 0.04 -32.48
N SER A 66 -4.47 0.95 -33.46
CA SER A 66 -3.37 1.02 -34.42
C SER A 66 -2.05 1.47 -33.78
N SER A 67 -2.10 2.18 -32.65
CA SER A 67 -0.95 2.81 -32.02
C SER A 67 -0.90 2.52 -30.52
N ILE A 68 -0.33 1.37 -30.18
CA ILE A 68 -0.27 0.82 -28.82
C ILE A 68 0.41 1.77 -27.82
N ASN A 69 1.37 2.58 -28.27
CA ASN A 69 2.20 3.43 -27.41
C ASN A 69 1.82 4.92 -27.44
N LYS A 70 0.66 5.26 -28.02
CA LYS A 70 0.21 6.63 -28.20
C LYS A 70 -1.27 6.75 -27.88
N PHE A 71 -1.64 7.91 -27.34
CA PHE A 71 -3.02 8.26 -27.08
C PHE A 71 -3.16 9.78 -27.13
N VAL A 72 -4.37 10.25 -27.40
CA VAL A 72 -4.67 11.67 -27.52
C VAL A 72 -5.43 12.12 -26.28
N VAL A 73 -4.94 13.17 -25.61
CA VAL A 73 -5.56 13.73 -24.40
C VAL A 73 -6.21 15.07 -24.69
N PHE A 74 -7.31 15.36 -23.99
CA PHE A 74 -8.04 16.60 -24.08
C PHE A 74 -8.16 17.21 -22.68
N THR A 75 -7.87 18.50 -22.57
CA THR A 75 -7.97 19.27 -21.32
C THR A 75 -9.32 19.98 -21.18
N ASN A 76 -10.16 19.92 -22.21
CA ASN A 76 -11.48 20.53 -22.27
C ASN A 76 -12.55 19.51 -22.71
N TYR A 77 -13.82 19.86 -22.54
CA TYR A 77 -14.96 19.05 -22.96
C TYR A 77 -15.43 19.33 -24.39
N ASP A 78 -14.80 20.26 -25.10
CA ASP A 78 -15.19 20.65 -26.46
C ASP A 78 -14.87 19.54 -27.47
N LEU A 79 -15.88 19.05 -28.19
CA LEU A 79 -15.75 17.94 -29.14
C LEU A 79 -14.94 18.31 -30.39
N GLU A 80 -14.80 19.59 -30.73
CA GLU A 80 -14.03 20.05 -31.89
C GLU A 80 -12.57 20.40 -31.56
N SER A 81 -12.21 20.41 -30.28
CA SER A 81 -10.84 20.74 -29.86
C SER A 81 -9.82 19.75 -30.43
N GLU A 82 -8.73 20.27 -30.99
CA GLU A 82 -7.57 19.46 -31.32
C GLU A 82 -6.95 18.93 -30.03
N GLY A 83 -6.87 17.60 -29.91
CA GLY A 83 -6.28 16.95 -28.75
C GLY A 83 -4.76 16.91 -28.83
N HIS A 84 -4.10 16.70 -27.69
CA HIS A 84 -2.65 16.60 -27.63
C HIS A 84 -2.20 15.14 -27.68
N GLU A 85 -1.33 14.81 -28.62
CA GLU A 85 -0.72 13.49 -28.69
C GLU A 85 0.32 13.30 -27.58
N VAL A 86 0.15 12.22 -26.81
CA VAL A 86 1.06 11.80 -25.76
C VAL A 86 1.56 10.40 -26.11
N ALA A 87 2.87 10.25 -26.16
CA ALA A 87 3.52 8.96 -26.25
C ALA A 87 3.90 8.48 -24.85
N PHE A 88 3.55 7.24 -24.51
CA PHE A 88 4.13 6.60 -23.34
C PHE A 88 5.29 5.71 -23.78
N PRO A 89 6.48 5.85 -23.18
CA PRO A 89 7.49 4.83 -23.34
C PRO A 89 6.95 3.54 -22.71
N GLU A 90 7.01 2.42 -23.44
CA GLU A 90 6.77 1.10 -22.86
C GLU A 90 7.77 0.90 -21.71
N LYS A 91 7.32 1.14 -20.48
CA LYS A 91 8.10 0.83 -19.31
C LYS A 91 7.83 -0.64 -19.00
N ARG A 92 8.65 -1.53 -19.56
CA ARG A 92 8.70 -2.92 -19.08
C ARG A 92 9.23 -2.89 -17.66
N ILE A 93 8.34 -3.05 -16.69
CA ILE A 93 8.72 -3.25 -15.31
C ILE A 93 9.05 -4.73 -15.18
N GLU A 94 10.33 -5.08 -15.33
CA GLU A 94 10.78 -6.48 -15.33
C GLU A 94 10.61 -7.14 -13.96
N LEU A 95 10.71 -6.37 -12.88
CA LEU A 95 10.45 -6.84 -11.52
C LEU A 95 10.05 -5.68 -10.59
N ILE A 96 8.91 -5.78 -9.93
CA ILE A 96 8.53 -4.82 -8.87
C ILE A 96 9.37 -5.17 -7.63
N PRO A 97 10.11 -4.22 -7.04
CA PRO A 97 10.92 -4.49 -5.86
C PRO A 97 10.03 -4.82 -4.66
N ARG A 98 10.59 -5.54 -3.68
CA ARG A 98 9.92 -5.80 -2.40
C ARG A 98 9.81 -4.51 -1.59
N ALA A 99 8.69 -4.33 -0.89
CA ALA A 99 8.50 -3.23 0.05
C ALA A 99 9.36 -3.41 1.30
N TYR A 100 9.63 -4.66 1.69
CA TYR A 100 10.40 -5.00 2.88
C TYR A 100 11.47 -6.04 2.58
N ASN A 101 12.68 -5.81 3.09
CA ASN A 101 13.82 -6.71 2.94
C ASN A 101 13.96 -7.69 4.12
N SER A 102 13.36 -7.36 5.26
CA SER A 102 13.38 -8.13 6.50
C SER A 102 12.07 -7.94 7.26
N GLU A 103 11.87 -8.71 8.31
CA GLU A 103 10.80 -8.45 9.28
C GLU A 103 10.98 -7.06 9.91
N LEU A 104 9.86 -6.38 10.15
CA LEU A 104 9.86 -5.08 10.80
C LEU A 104 10.03 -5.27 12.31
N PRO A 105 11.05 -4.67 12.94
CA PRO A 105 11.23 -4.77 14.37
C PRO A 105 10.17 -3.94 15.10
N ILE A 106 9.87 -4.31 16.35
CA ILE A 106 9.01 -3.51 17.23
C ILE A 106 9.85 -2.63 18.17
N ASN A 107 9.22 -1.63 18.78
CA ASN A 107 9.88 -0.82 19.78
C ASN A 107 10.36 -1.68 20.98
N LYS A 108 11.61 -1.48 21.41
CA LYS A 108 12.21 -2.23 22.53
C LYS A 108 11.44 -2.13 23.84
N LYS A 109 10.89 -0.96 24.19
CA LYS A 109 10.09 -0.78 25.41
C LYS A 109 8.82 -1.62 25.35
N LYS A 110 8.19 -1.70 24.17
CA LYS A 110 7.01 -2.52 23.94
C LYS A 110 7.32 -4.02 24.02
N LEU A 111 8.45 -4.46 23.45
CA LEU A 111 8.88 -5.84 23.61
C LEU A 111 9.06 -6.20 25.10
N ASN A 112 9.77 -5.37 25.87
CA ASN A 112 9.95 -5.61 27.30
C ASN A 112 8.62 -5.71 28.05
N ASN A 113 7.68 -4.80 27.78
CA ASN A 113 6.34 -4.86 28.36
C ASN A 113 5.62 -6.18 28.01
N LEU A 114 5.71 -6.65 26.75
CA LEU A 114 5.12 -7.93 26.33
C LEU A 114 5.77 -9.11 27.05
N LEU A 115 7.08 -9.10 27.22
CA LEU A 115 7.81 -10.14 27.95
C LEU A 115 7.40 -10.16 29.43
N ASP A 116 7.22 -9.01 30.06
CA ASP A 116 6.77 -8.92 31.46
C ASP A 116 5.32 -9.38 31.62
N LEU A 117 4.46 -9.13 30.63
CA LEU A 117 3.10 -9.70 30.57
C LEU A 117 3.11 -11.23 30.37
N CYS A 118 4.12 -11.77 29.68
CA CYS A 118 4.33 -13.22 29.59
C CYS A 118 4.79 -13.81 30.93
N LYS A 119 5.78 -13.19 31.58
CA LYS A 119 6.31 -13.61 32.90
C LYS A 119 5.23 -13.59 33.98
N SER A 120 4.40 -12.54 33.98
CA SER A 120 3.27 -12.39 34.93
C SER A 120 2.05 -13.27 34.60
N LEU A 121 2.13 -14.12 33.56
CA LEU A 121 1.06 -15.01 33.09
C LEU A 121 -0.25 -14.30 32.72
N LYS A 122 -0.22 -12.97 32.52
CA LYS A 122 -1.34 -12.20 31.98
C LYS A 122 -1.62 -12.59 30.53
N ILE A 123 -0.56 -12.92 29.78
CA ILE A 123 -0.66 -13.56 28.46
C ILE A 123 -0.60 -15.08 28.65
N LYS A 124 -1.52 -15.81 28.01
CA LYS A 124 -1.57 -17.27 28.05
C LYS A 124 -0.28 -17.88 27.44
N LYS A 125 0.26 -18.92 28.09
CA LYS A 125 1.52 -19.60 27.69
C LYS A 125 1.57 -20.02 26.23
N GLN A 126 0.45 -20.43 25.66
CA GLN A 126 0.34 -20.82 24.24
C GLN A 126 0.76 -19.74 23.25
N TYR A 127 0.76 -18.46 23.65
CA TYR A 127 1.17 -17.33 22.80
C TYR A 127 2.58 -16.83 23.10
N HIS A 128 3.27 -17.35 24.12
CA HIS A 128 4.58 -16.82 24.54
C HIS A 128 5.64 -16.95 23.44
N ALA A 129 5.63 -18.06 22.69
CA ALA A 129 6.58 -18.29 21.61
C ALA A 129 6.52 -17.19 20.53
N GLU A 130 5.31 -16.70 20.19
CA GLU A 130 5.14 -15.62 19.22
C GLU A 130 5.82 -14.33 19.69
N TYR A 131 5.62 -13.94 20.96
CA TYR A 131 6.20 -12.72 21.51
C TYR A 131 7.72 -12.81 21.73
N LEU A 132 8.23 -14.00 22.07
CA LEU A 132 9.66 -14.25 22.28
C LEU A 132 10.45 -14.21 20.96
N ALA A 133 9.81 -14.52 19.83
CA ALA A 133 10.43 -14.49 18.51
C ALA A 133 10.51 -13.08 17.90
N LEU A 134 9.86 -12.07 18.49
CA LEU A 134 9.82 -10.71 17.95
C LEU A 134 11.19 -10.04 18.01
N GLN A 135 11.58 -9.41 16.90
CA GLN A 135 12.75 -8.55 16.84
C GLN A 135 12.42 -7.16 17.39
N SER A 136 13.42 -6.48 17.97
CA SER A 136 13.23 -5.12 18.49
C SER A 136 14.32 -4.15 18.06
N SER A 137 13.96 -2.87 18.01
CA SER A 137 14.87 -1.77 17.76
C SER A 137 14.55 -0.59 18.69
N ASN A 138 15.55 0.26 18.95
CA ASN A 138 15.41 1.48 19.74
C ASN A 138 14.92 2.67 18.90
N THR A 139 15.04 2.58 17.57
CA THR A 139 14.72 3.68 16.64
C THR A 139 13.27 3.70 16.21
N GLU A 140 12.58 2.55 16.29
CA GLU A 140 11.21 2.45 15.80
C GLU A 140 10.22 3.15 16.74
N PRO A 141 9.39 4.07 16.22
CA PRO A 141 8.32 4.66 16.98
C PRO A 141 7.26 3.60 17.33
N ASP A 142 6.61 3.76 18.48
CA ASP A 142 5.55 2.82 18.89
C ASP A 142 4.21 3.08 18.18
N ALA A 143 4.01 4.32 17.72
CA ALA A 143 2.84 4.75 16.99
C ALA A 143 3.20 4.98 15.52
N LEU A 144 2.24 4.69 14.64
CA LEU A 144 2.31 5.16 13.26
C LEU A 144 2.20 6.69 13.25
N PRO A 145 2.82 7.37 12.28
CA PRO A 145 2.62 8.80 12.11
C PRO A 145 1.13 9.08 11.89
N GLU A 146 0.62 10.13 12.51
CA GLU A 146 -0.74 10.60 12.28
C GLU A 146 -0.88 10.96 10.81
N THR A 147 -1.91 10.42 10.16
CA THR A 147 -2.19 10.62 8.72
C THR A 147 -3.04 11.85 8.46
N ASP A 148 -3.42 12.59 9.50
CA ASP A 148 -4.54 13.52 9.51
C ASP A 148 -4.09 14.94 9.11
N MET A 149 -3.18 15.03 8.14
CA MET A 149 -2.68 16.29 7.57
C MET A 149 -3.57 16.81 6.42
N GLU A 150 -4.91 16.76 6.55
CA GLU A 150 -5.83 17.31 5.55
C GLU A 150 -6.50 18.65 5.95
N ASP A 151 -6.33 19.17 7.18
CA ASP A 151 -7.15 20.30 7.66
C ASP A 151 -6.42 21.65 7.90
N ASN A 152 -5.19 21.86 7.41
CA ASN A 152 -4.46 23.13 7.61
C ASN A 152 -3.98 23.81 6.30
N LEU A 153 -4.87 23.88 5.31
CA LEU A 153 -4.72 24.80 4.19
C LEU A 153 -5.95 25.74 4.17
N GLU A 154 -5.96 26.69 5.09
CA GLU A 154 -6.72 27.96 4.93
C GLU A 154 -5.93 28.93 4.04
#